data_AF-A0A8J7DP51-F1
#
_entry.id   AF-A0A8J7DP51-F1
#
_cell.length_a   1.000
_cell.length_b   1.000
_cell.length_c   1.000
_cell.angle_alpha   90.00
_cell.angle_beta   90.00
_cell.angle_gamma   90.00
#
_symmetry.space_group_name_H-M   'P 1'
#
loop_
_entity.id
_entity.type
_entity.pdbx_description
1 polymer ?
#
loop_
_entity_poly.entity_id
_entity_poly.type
_entity_poly.pdbx_seq_one_letter_code
_entity_poly.pdbx_strand_id
1 'polypeptide(L)'
;MTTIQTQELTKEQIQKAVDLIIDRMPPQTTLHREALAEFRNGNYPHVKKLAAFNPLDQYCKALSFLGGAFSPQAISTGNTFTILNESILKVGELAKERTALELGADIAEVFG
;
A
#
# COMPACT_ATOMS: atom_id res chain seq x y z
N MET A 1 2.53 -7.88 36.47
CA MET A 1 2.98 -7.11 35.31
C MET A 1 3.36 -8.10 34.23
N THR A 2 2.51 -8.28 33.22
CA THR A 2 2.80 -9.19 32.11
C THR A 2 3.69 -8.44 31.13
N THR A 3 4.97 -8.80 31.10
CA THR A 3 5.88 -8.37 30.03
C THR A 3 5.33 -8.95 28.74
N ILE A 4 4.72 -8.10 27.91
CA ILE A 4 4.49 -8.42 26.51
C ILE A 4 5.90 -8.58 25.93
N GLN A 5 6.35 -9.82 25.73
CA GLN A 5 7.51 -10.07 24.90
C GLN A 5 7.13 -9.59 23.50
N THR A 6 7.59 -8.40 23.12
CA THR A 6 7.48 -7.93 21.74
C THR A 6 8.34 -8.86 20.91
N GLN A 7 7.71 -9.89 20.34
CA GLN A 7 8.38 -10.78 19.41
C GLN A 7 8.83 -9.92 18.23
N GLU A 8 10.15 -9.81 18.00
CA GLU A 8 10.67 -9.04 16.87
C GLU A 8 10.05 -9.59 15.58
N LEU A 9 9.45 -8.69 14.79
CA LEU A 9 8.90 -9.06 13.50
C LEU A 9 10.04 -9.49 12.57
N THR A 10 9.95 -10.72 12.07
CA THR A 10 10.86 -11.20 11.02
C THR A 10 10.56 -10.49 9.70
N LYS A 11 11.59 -10.36 8.84
CA LYS A 11 11.40 -9.80 7.49
C LYS A 11 10.39 -10.61 6.69
N GLU A 12 10.35 -11.92 6.87
CA GLU A 12 9.39 -12.82 6.22
C GLU A 12 7.95 -12.54 6.63
N GLN A 13 7.69 -12.26 7.92
CA GLN A 13 6.36 -11.88 8.39
C GLN A 13 5.91 -10.55 7.79
N ILE A 14 6.83 -9.57 7.72
CA ILE A 14 6.55 -8.26 7.12
C ILE A 14 6.26 -8.41 5.64
N GLN A 15 7.07 -9.19 4.91
CA GLN A 15 6.86 -9.44 3.49
C GLN A 15 5.48 -10.08 3.24
N LYS A 16 5.10 -11.11 4.00
CA LYS A 16 3.77 -11.74 3.88
C LYS A 16 2.63 -10.74 4.10
N ALA A 17 2.76 -9.86 5.10
CA ALA A 17 1.75 -8.83 5.36
C ALA A 17 1.66 -7.80 4.22
N VAL A 18 2.81 -7.39 3.68
CA VAL A 18 2.91 -6.48 2.53
C VAL A 18 2.26 -7.11 1.30
N ASP A 19 2.56 -8.38 1.00
CA ASP A 19 2.01 -9.10 -0.15
C ASP A 19 0.48 -9.19 -0.07
N LEU A 20 -0.06 -9.51 1.11
CA LEU A 20 -1.52 -9.54 1.35
C LEU A 20 -2.20 -8.18 1.07
N ILE A 21 -1.51 -7.07 1.36
CA ILE A 21 -2.05 -5.73 1.09
C ILE A 21 -1.99 -5.43 -0.42
N ILE A 22 -0.86 -5.72 -1.07
CA ILE A 22 -0.67 -5.51 -2.52
C ILE A 22 -1.69 -6.31 -3.33
N ASP A 23 -1.98 -7.55 -2.94
CA ASP A 23 -2.96 -8.41 -3.63
C ASP A 23 -4.38 -7.83 -3.64
N ARG A 24 -4.71 -6.90 -2.72
CA ARG A 24 -6.01 -6.23 -2.66
C ARG A 24 -6.10 -4.98 -3.53
N MET A 25 -4.98 -4.51 -4.05
CA MET A 25 -4.88 -3.33 -4.92
C MET A 25 -4.20 -3.72 -6.23
N PRO A 26 -4.92 -4.34 -7.18
CA PRO A 26 -4.35 -4.64 -8.49
C PRO A 26 -4.00 -3.34 -9.25
N PRO A 27 -2.89 -3.29 -10.00
CA PRO A 27 -2.53 -2.10 -10.78
C PRO A 27 -3.51 -1.91 -11.94
N GLN A 28 -4.03 -0.68 -12.11
CA GLN A 28 -5.00 -0.34 -13.16
C GLN A 28 -4.43 0.60 -14.22
N THR A 29 -3.44 1.42 -13.84
CA THR A 29 -2.82 2.41 -14.72
C THR A 29 -1.36 2.04 -15.02
N THR A 30 -0.75 2.69 -16.00
CA THR A 30 0.68 2.56 -16.28
C THR A 30 1.51 3.04 -15.08
N LEU A 31 1.10 4.13 -14.43
CA LEU A 31 1.71 4.62 -13.19
C LEU A 31 1.68 3.57 -12.08
N HIS A 32 0.55 2.87 -11.88
CA HIS A 32 0.47 1.81 -10.86
C HIS A 32 1.43 0.66 -11.17
N ARG A 33 1.54 0.26 -12.44
CA ARG A 33 2.47 -0.80 -12.87
C ARG A 33 3.92 -0.41 -12.64
N GLU A 34 4.28 0.83 -12.96
CA GLU A 34 5.61 1.39 -12.71
C GLU A 34 5.92 1.41 -11.20
N ALA A 35 5.02 1.98 -10.39
CA ALA A 35 5.19 2.03 -8.94
C ALA A 35 5.33 0.64 -8.32
N LEU A 36 4.55 -0.35 -8.78
CA LEU A 36 4.65 -1.73 -8.31
C LEU A 36 5.97 -2.40 -8.74
N ALA A 37 6.45 -2.14 -9.95
CA ALA A 37 7.73 -2.66 -10.42
C ALA A 37 8.89 -2.10 -9.58
N GLU A 38 8.91 -0.78 -9.36
CA GLU A 38 9.90 -0.11 -8.52
C GLU A 38 9.85 -0.62 -7.07
N PHE A 39 8.65 -0.85 -6.54
CA PHE A 39 8.46 -1.44 -5.22
C PHE A 39 9.07 -2.85 -5.13
N ARG A 40 8.75 -3.72 -6.09
CA ARG A 40 9.25 -5.10 -6.13
C ARG A 40 10.77 -5.18 -6.33
N ASN A 41 11.36 -4.18 -6.98
CA ASN A 41 12.81 -4.03 -7.12
C ASN A 41 13.49 -3.45 -5.86
N GLY A 42 12.73 -3.16 -4.80
CA GLY A 42 13.25 -2.55 -3.57
C GLY A 42 13.58 -1.05 -3.72
N ASN A 43 13.18 -0.40 -4.82
CA ASN A 43 13.43 1.02 -5.06
C ASN A 43 12.39 1.92 -4.36
N TYR A 44 12.25 1.74 -3.05
CA TYR A 44 11.30 2.50 -2.23
C TYR A 44 11.49 4.03 -2.30
N PRO A 45 12.72 4.59 -2.42
CA PRO A 45 12.89 6.03 -2.63
C PRO A 45 12.22 6.54 -3.91
N HIS A 46 12.25 5.75 -4.99
CA HIS A 46 11.58 6.12 -6.23
C HIS A 46 10.06 6.02 -6.10
N VAL A 47 9.53 4.96 -5.46
CA VAL A 47 8.10 4.85 -5.15
C VAL A 47 7.60 6.05 -4.34
N LYS A 48 8.39 6.52 -3.36
CA LYS A 48 8.08 7.75 -2.60
C LYS A 48 8.00 9.00 -3.48
N LYS A 49 8.87 9.13 -4.47
CA LYS A 49 8.82 10.24 -5.45
C LYS A 49 7.57 10.16 -6.32
N LEU A 50 7.24 8.96 -6.83
CA LEU A 50 6.01 8.75 -7.61
C LEU A 50 4.77 9.15 -6.80
N ALA A 51 4.69 8.77 -5.53
CA ALA A 51 3.60 9.20 -4.65
C ALA A 51 3.59 10.71 -4.38
N ALA A 52 4.75 11.34 -4.21
CA ALA A 52 4.85 12.78 -3.99
C ALA A 52 4.44 13.60 -5.23
N PHE A 53 4.72 13.10 -6.44
CA PHE A 53 4.32 13.72 -7.69
C PHE A 53 2.85 13.44 -8.06
N ASN A 54 2.23 12.43 -7.45
CA ASN A 54 0.84 12.05 -7.67
C ASN A 54 0.08 11.98 -6.34
N PRO A 55 -0.10 13.12 -5.63
CA PRO A 55 -0.56 13.15 -4.24
C PRO A 55 -2.01 12.68 -4.02
N LEU A 56 -2.81 12.61 -5.08
CA LEU A 56 -4.19 12.09 -5.05
C LEU A 56 -4.25 10.58 -5.29
N ASP A 57 -3.21 9.99 -5.88
CA ASP A 57 -3.17 8.58 -6.27
C ASP A 57 -2.99 7.69 -5.02
N GLN A 58 -4.07 7.03 -4.61
CA GLN A 58 -4.06 6.18 -3.40
C GLN A 58 -3.20 4.94 -3.57
N TYR A 59 -3.02 4.45 -4.81
CA TYR A 59 -2.18 3.30 -5.10
C TYR A 59 -0.71 3.60 -4.83
N CYS A 60 -0.21 4.71 -5.38
CA CYS A 60 1.16 5.18 -5.16
C CYS A 60 1.41 5.47 -3.69
N LYS A 61 0.43 6.07 -2.99
CA LYS A 61 0.53 6.34 -1.55
C LYS A 61 0.62 5.06 -0.74
N ALA A 62 -0.22 4.06 -1.00
CA ALA A 62 -0.17 2.78 -0.32
C ALA A 62 1.22 2.12 -0.49
N LEU A 63 1.76 2.03 -1.71
CA LEU A 63 3.09 1.47 -1.95
C LEU A 63 4.22 2.28 -1.28
N SER A 64 4.11 3.61 -1.26
CA SER A 64 5.08 4.49 -0.60
C SER A 64 5.15 4.24 0.91
N PHE A 65 4.01 4.04 1.57
CA PHE A 65 3.96 3.63 2.98
C PHE A 65 4.57 2.23 3.16
N LEU A 66 4.11 1.24 2.40
CA LEU A 66 4.59 -0.14 2.50
C LEU A 66 6.11 -0.26 2.40
N GLY A 67 6.78 0.56 1.58
CA GLY A 67 8.24 0.54 1.44
C GLY A 67 8.97 0.92 2.73
N GLY A 68 8.32 1.70 3.60
CA GLY A 68 8.84 2.05 4.93
C GLY A 68 8.83 0.88 5.92
N ALA A 69 7.96 -0.12 5.72
CA ALA A 69 7.77 -1.24 6.64
C ALA A 69 9.02 -2.11 6.80
N PHE A 70 9.87 -2.14 5.76
CA PHE A 70 11.12 -2.89 5.74
C PHE A 70 12.32 -2.14 6.35
N SER A 71 12.15 -0.88 6.75
CA SER A 71 13.26 -0.11 7.30
C SER A 71 13.68 -0.67 8.68
N PRO A 72 14.98 -0.76 8.99
CA PRO A 72 15.44 -1.23 10.30
C PRO A 72 14.82 -0.45 11.46
N GLN A 73 14.64 0.86 11.27
CA GLN A 73 14.01 1.73 12.24
C GLN A 73 12.53 1.38 12.47
N ALA A 74 11.78 1.07 11.41
CA ALA A 74 10.37 0.68 11.56
C ALA A 74 10.23 -0.64 12.34
N ILE A 75 11.12 -1.59 12.08
CA ILE A 75 11.13 -2.90 12.73
C ILE A 75 11.47 -2.76 14.21
N SER A 76 12.56 -2.06 14.55
CA SER A 76 13.04 -1.94 15.94
C SER A 76 12.13 -1.11 16.84
N THR A 77 11.34 -0.19 16.27
CA THR A 77 10.42 0.68 17.03
C THR A 77 8.98 0.18 17.05
N GLY A 78 8.66 -0.89 16.33
CA GLY A 78 7.28 -1.37 16.14
C GLY A 78 6.44 -0.50 15.21
N ASN A 79 7.02 0.54 14.59
CA ASN A 79 6.33 1.42 13.64
C ASN A 79 5.86 0.69 12.37
N THR A 80 6.35 -0.53 12.12
CA THR A 80 5.83 -1.42 11.07
C THR A 80 4.31 -1.57 11.14
N PHE A 81 3.70 -1.69 12.33
CA PHE A 81 2.25 -1.82 12.45
C PHE A 81 1.50 -0.55 12.04
N THR A 82 2.01 0.62 12.41
CA THR A 82 1.47 1.91 11.95
C THR A 82 1.51 2.00 10.44
N ILE A 83 2.63 1.63 9.82
CA ILE A 83 2.81 1.65 8.37
C ILE A 83 1.82 0.69 7.67
N LEU A 84 1.65 -0.53 8.20
CA LEU A 84 0.68 -1.48 7.67
C LEU A 84 -0.75 -0.93 7.79
N ASN A 85 -1.11 -0.33 8.92
CA ASN A 85 -2.43 0.28 9.12
C ASN A 85 -2.69 1.41 8.12
N GLU A 86 -1.75 2.35 7.97
CA GLU A 86 -1.88 3.44 6.99
C GLU A 86 -2.03 2.90 5.56
N SER A 87 -1.26 1.87 5.21
CA SER A 87 -1.34 1.23 3.89
C SER A 87 -2.72 0.60 3.66
N ILE A 88 -3.27 -0.11 4.64
CA ILE A 88 -4.62 -0.69 4.60
C ILE A 88 -5.68 0.40 4.40
N LEU A 89 -5.58 1.51 5.11
CA LEU A 89 -6.52 2.63 4.95
C LEU A 89 -6.49 3.20 3.53
N LYS A 90 -5.29 3.37 2.93
CA LYS A 90 -5.17 3.85 1.54
C LYS A 90 -5.74 2.86 0.53
N VAL A 91 -5.53 1.56 0.73
CA VAL A 91 -6.18 0.52 -0.10
C VAL A 91 -7.70 0.56 0.04
N GLY A 92 -8.21 0.80 1.26
CA GLY A 92 -9.64 0.98 1.50
C GLY A 92 -10.22 2.18 0.74
N GLU A 93 -9.54 3.33 0.76
CA GLU A 93 -9.96 4.51 -0.01
C GLU A 93 -9.91 4.25 -1.52
N LEU A 94 -8.84 3.61 -2.02
CA LEU A 94 -8.75 3.19 -3.42
C LEU A 94 -9.93 2.28 -3.83
N ALA A 95 -10.30 1.32 -2.97
CA ALA A 95 -11.41 0.41 -3.24
C ALA A 95 -12.76 1.14 -3.29
N LYS A 96 -12.97 2.15 -2.43
CA LYS A 96 -14.17 3.00 -2.47
C LYS A 96 -14.24 3.80 -3.77
N GLU A 97 -13.14 4.47 -4.14
CA GLU A 97 -13.02 5.23 -5.39
C GLU A 97 -13.33 4.34 -6.60
N ARG A 98 -12.71 3.15 -6.65
CA ARG A 98 -12.95 2.16 -7.71
C ARG A 98 -14.41 1.73 -7.79
N THR A 99 -15.00 1.35 -6.65
CA THR A 99 -16.39 0.89 -6.59
C THR A 99 -17.35 1.96 -7.11
N ALA A 100 -17.14 3.23 -6.74
CA ALA A 100 -17.96 4.33 -7.22
C ALA A 100 -17.83 4.55 -8.74
N LEU A 101 -16.60 4.46 -9.27
CA LEU A 101 -16.35 4.60 -10.71
C LEU A 101 -16.97 3.46 -11.51
N GLU A 102 -16.78 2.21 -11.07
CA GLU A 102 -17.34 1.01 -11.73
C GLU A 102 -18.87 1.07 -11.75
N LEU A 103 -19.51 1.31 -10.59
CA LEU A 103 -20.97 1.43 -10.53
C LEU A 103 -21.51 2.59 -11.37
N GLY A 104 -20.82 3.73 -11.37
CA GLY A 104 -21.21 4.88 -12.20
C GLY A 104 -21.17 4.54 -13.69
N ALA A 105 -20.12 3.84 -14.14
CA ALA A 105 -19.99 3.39 -15.51
C ALA A 105 -21.06 2.36 -15.89
N ASP A 106 -21.32 1.36 -15.03
CA ASP A 106 -22.35 0.35 -15.25
C ASP A 106 -23.74 0.99 -15.35
N ILE A 107 -24.05 1.95 -14.46
CA ILE A 107 -25.32 2.70 -14.48
C ILE A 107 -25.44 3.53 -15.76
N ALA A 108 -24.36 4.19 -16.20
CA ALA A 108 -24.36 4.94 -17.46
C ALA A 108 -24.61 4.01 -18.65
N GLU A 109 -24.01 2.82 -18.70
CA GLU A 109 -24.28 1.84 -19.76
C GLU A 109 -25.75 1.41 -19.80
N VAL A 110 -26.39 1.30 -18.63
CA VAL A 110 -27.83 1.00 -18.54
C VAL A 110 -28.70 2.14 -19.09
N PHE A 111 -28.28 3.40 -18.96
CA PHE A 111 -29.12 4.58 -19.25
C PHE A 111 -28.72 5.41 -20.49
N GLY A 112 -27.54 5.22 -21.07
CA GLY A 112 -27.01 5.98 -22.22
C GLY A 112 -26.39 7.31 -21.84
#